data_AF-A0A832G1I6-F1
#
_entry.id   AF-A0A832G1I6-F1
#
_cell.length_a   1.000
_cell.length_b   1.000
_cell.length_c   1.000
_cell.angle_alpha   90.00
_cell.angle_beta   90.00
_cell.angle_gamma   90.00
#
_symmetry.space_group_name_H-M   'P 1'
#
loop_
_entity.id
_entity.type
_entity.pdbx_description
1 polymer ?
#
loop_
_entity_poly.entity_id
_entity_poly.type
_entity_poly.pdbx_seq_one_letter_code
_entity_poly.pdbx_strand_id
1 'polypeptide(L)'
;MDLSELGIFLADDYYLAKLVHDHGLKVKMLPMPVECFISRQSLKHLWQHQLRWARTIKSVQPINYTLSILANTTFWAVLLGITSQTIQALITAIAIITLRIFVARDLATKLLRYIPSAIYPDHYCKPTGSNATFINLDLVRSELSWKNWFLVPLRDLLAVSIWVTSFLGNTVIWAGQKFKVGPKGVLHPIQTRS
;
A
#
# COMPACT_ATOMS: atom_id res chain seq x y z
N MET A 1 -10.41 -10.95 23.26
CA MET A 1 -10.96 -11.06 21.89
C MET A 1 -10.79 -12.51 21.51
N ASP A 2 -11.91 -13.20 21.29
CA ASP A 2 -11.91 -14.58 20.85
C ASP A 2 -11.82 -14.63 19.30
N LEU A 3 -11.29 -15.72 18.73
CA LEU A 3 -11.09 -15.84 17.28
C LEU A 3 -12.40 -15.75 16.50
N SER A 4 -13.50 -16.11 17.13
CA SER A 4 -14.87 -16.03 16.60
C SER A 4 -15.32 -14.59 16.27
N GLU A 5 -14.72 -13.57 16.89
CA GLU A 5 -15.11 -12.16 16.72
C GLU A 5 -14.35 -11.43 15.60
N LEU A 6 -13.31 -12.05 15.01
CA LEU A 6 -12.45 -11.41 14.00
C LEU A 6 -13.19 -10.97 12.75
N GLY A 7 -14.21 -11.73 12.32
CA GLY A 7 -14.96 -11.46 11.08
C GLY A 7 -15.75 -10.14 11.07
N ILE A 8 -15.87 -9.47 12.23
CA ILE A 8 -16.54 -8.19 12.38
C ILE A 8 -15.61 -7.01 12.03
N PHE A 9 -14.29 -7.23 12.10
CA PHE A 9 -13.28 -6.21 11.85
C PHE A 9 -12.84 -6.22 10.38
N LEU A 10 -12.74 -5.03 9.79
CA LEU A 10 -12.18 -4.84 8.45
C LEU A 10 -10.67 -5.12 8.38
N ALA A 11 -9.99 -5.04 9.52
CA ALA A 11 -8.55 -5.26 9.69
C ALA A 11 -8.29 -6.51 10.53
N ASP A 12 -8.88 -7.62 10.13
CA ASP A 12 -8.73 -8.92 10.79
C ASP A 12 -7.26 -9.35 10.90
N ASP A 13 -6.48 -9.13 9.84
CA ASP A 13 -5.03 -9.34 9.80
C ASP A 13 -4.28 -8.60 10.91
N TYR A 14 -4.61 -7.34 11.15
CA TYR A 14 -4.03 -6.53 12.21
C TYR A 14 -4.40 -7.07 13.59
N TYR A 15 -5.68 -7.37 13.83
CA TYR A 15 -6.13 -7.85 15.14
C TYR A 15 -5.60 -9.24 15.46
N LEU A 16 -5.49 -10.11 14.45
CA LEU A 16 -4.84 -11.41 14.58
C LEU A 16 -3.36 -11.25 14.94
N ALA A 17 -2.62 -10.41 14.21
CA ALA A 17 -1.21 -10.15 14.50
C ALA A 17 -1.03 -9.54 15.91
N LYS A 18 -1.92 -8.63 16.30
CA LYS A 18 -1.95 -8.04 17.64
C LYS A 18 -2.22 -9.10 18.71
N LEU A 19 -3.17 -10.01 18.49
CA LEU A 19 -3.47 -11.10 19.41
C LEU A 19 -2.26 -12.01 19.61
N VAL A 20 -1.60 -12.42 18.52
CA VAL A 20 -0.36 -13.22 18.56
C VAL A 20 0.73 -12.50 19.37
N HIS A 21 0.93 -11.21 19.12
CA HIS A 21 1.91 -10.39 19.84
C HIS A 21 1.57 -10.25 21.33
N ASP A 22 0.31 -9.97 21.67
CA ASP A 22 -0.17 -9.79 23.04
C ASP A 22 -0.03 -11.11 23.85
N HIS A 23 0.04 -12.28 23.19
CA HIS A 23 0.33 -13.59 23.80
C HIS A 23 1.84 -13.93 23.87
N GLY A 24 2.73 -12.98 23.56
CA GLY A 24 4.19 -13.18 23.57
C GLY A 24 4.72 -14.08 22.46
N LEU A 25 3.86 -14.44 21.50
CA LEU A 25 4.25 -15.25 20.34
C LEU A 25 4.91 -14.36 19.27
N LYS A 26 5.82 -14.95 18.50
CA LYS A 26 6.57 -14.23 17.45
C LYS A 26 6.01 -14.55 16.07
N VAL A 27 5.61 -13.52 15.33
CA VAL A 27 5.29 -13.64 13.89
C VAL A 27 6.60 -13.74 13.12
N LYS A 28 6.84 -14.88 12.44
CA LYS A 28 7.98 -15.07 11.53
C LYS A 28 7.51 -14.97 10.08
N MET A 29 8.21 -14.18 9.28
CA MET A 29 8.01 -14.13 7.83
C MET A 29 8.71 -15.32 7.19
N LEU A 30 8.01 -16.03 6.30
CA LEU A 30 8.64 -17.06 5.48
C LEU A 30 9.59 -16.38 4.47
N PRO A 31 10.79 -16.92 4.23
CA PRO A 31 11.74 -16.35 3.27
C PRO A 31 11.34 -16.62 1.82
N MET A 32 10.28 -17.40 1.59
CA MET A 32 9.75 -17.72 0.28
C MET A 32 8.59 -16.79 -0.06
N PRO A 33 8.58 -16.14 -1.24
CA PRO A 33 7.43 -15.38 -1.70
C PRO A 33 6.25 -16.32 -1.93
N VAL A 34 5.07 -15.93 -1.44
CA VAL A 34 3.82 -16.65 -1.74
C VAL A 34 3.26 -16.11 -3.05
N GLU A 35 2.77 -17.01 -3.91
CA GLU A 35 2.08 -16.60 -5.14
C GLU A 35 0.86 -15.74 -4.81
N CYS A 36 0.81 -14.55 -5.40
CA CYS A 36 -0.33 -13.66 -5.31
C CYS A 36 -0.89 -13.44 -6.71
N PHE A 37 -2.15 -13.82 -6.88
CA PHE A 37 -2.89 -13.59 -8.12
C PHE A 37 -3.42 -12.15 -8.12
N ILE A 38 -2.81 -11.30 -8.94
CA ILE A 38 -3.31 -9.94 -9.17
C ILE A 38 -4.03 -9.92 -10.51
N SER A 39 -5.35 -9.74 -10.46
CA SER A 39 -6.14 -9.50 -11.67
C SER A 39 -5.84 -8.11 -12.24
N ARG A 40 -5.91 -7.95 -13.56
CA ARG A 40 -5.80 -6.62 -14.19
C ARG A 40 -6.95 -5.75 -13.71
N GLN A 41 -6.63 -4.67 -12.99
CA GLN A 41 -7.62 -3.78 -12.39
C GLN A 41 -7.71 -2.45 -13.15
N SER A 42 -8.90 -1.86 -13.20
CA SER A 42 -9.08 -0.49 -13.68
C SER A 42 -8.56 0.52 -12.65
N LEU A 43 -8.18 1.73 -13.09
CA LEU A 43 -7.72 2.80 -12.19
C LEU A 43 -8.75 3.14 -11.10
N LYS A 44 -10.04 3.11 -11.44
CA LYS A 44 -11.13 3.31 -10.49
C LYS A 44 -11.13 2.24 -9.38
N HIS A 45 -10.93 0.99 -9.77
CA HIS A 45 -10.91 -0.11 -8.81
C HIS A 45 -9.64 -0.05 -7.93
N LEU A 46 -8.48 0.27 -8.51
CA LEU A 46 -7.25 0.54 -7.76
C LEU A 46 -7.43 1.67 -6.74
N TRP A 47 -8.06 2.79 -7.14
CA TRP A 47 -8.34 3.90 -6.24
C TRP A 47 -9.26 3.47 -5.09
N GLN A 48 -10.37 2.79 -5.39
CA GLN A 48 -11.29 2.27 -4.37
C GLN A 48 -10.60 1.30 -3.41
N HIS A 49 -9.73 0.44 -3.95
CA HIS A 49 -8.95 -0.51 -3.17
C HIS A 49 -7.98 0.20 -2.22
N GLN A 50 -7.17 1.14 -2.73
CA GLN A 50 -6.21 1.90 -1.93
C GLN A 50 -6.91 2.78 -0.88
N LEU A 51 -8.03 3.40 -1.25
CA LEU A 51 -8.81 4.22 -0.32
C LEU A 51 -9.44 3.37 0.78
N ARG A 52 -9.87 2.13 0.48
CA ARG A 52 -10.33 1.19 1.49
C ARG A 52 -9.20 0.86 2.47
N TRP A 53 -8.02 0.48 1.99
CA TRP A 53 -6.85 0.22 2.84
C TRP A 53 -6.49 1.43 3.72
N ALA A 54 -6.45 2.62 3.13
CA ALA A 54 -6.20 3.86 3.86
C ALA A 54 -7.21 4.09 5.00
N ARG A 55 -8.50 3.90 4.73
CA ARG A 55 -9.56 4.01 5.75
C ARG A 55 -9.45 2.93 6.82
N THR A 56 -9.09 1.71 6.45
CA THR A 56 -8.82 0.61 7.38
C THR A 56 -7.69 0.95 8.34
N ILE A 57 -6.52 1.34 7.82
CA ILE A 57 -5.35 1.70 8.64
C ILE A 57 -5.69 2.88 9.56
N LYS A 58 -6.35 3.92 9.02
CA LYS A 58 -6.79 5.07 9.80
C LYS A 58 -7.71 4.68 10.95
N SER A 59 -8.63 3.74 10.74
CA SER A 59 -9.60 3.32 11.77
C SER A 59 -8.98 2.57 12.94
N VAL A 60 -7.85 1.91 12.70
CA VAL A 60 -7.15 1.06 13.67
C VAL A 60 -5.96 1.79 14.31
N GLN A 61 -5.20 2.56 13.53
CA GLN A 61 -4.04 3.33 13.98
C GLN A 61 -4.15 4.81 13.55
N PRO A 62 -5.10 5.58 14.09
CA PRO A 62 -5.39 6.93 13.61
C PRO A 62 -4.21 7.90 13.76
N ILE A 63 -3.49 7.83 14.89
CA ILE A 63 -2.36 8.72 15.18
C ILE A 63 -1.19 8.42 14.23
N ASN A 64 -0.76 7.15 14.15
CA ASN A 64 0.33 6.74 13.27
C ASN A 64 0.01 7.04 11.80
N TYR A 65 -1.24 6.81 11.39
CA TYR A 65 -1.69 7.12 10.04
C TYR A 65 -1.69 8.62 9.76
N THR A 66 -2.14 9.45 10.69
CA THR A 66 -2.15 10.92 10.52
C THR A 66 -0.72 11.46 10.44
N LEU A 67 0.17 10.99 11.31
CA LEU A 67 1.58 11.42 11.31
C LEU A 67 2.38 10.89 10.12
N SER A 68 1.87 9.89 9.38
CA SER A 68 2.57 9.34 8.21
C SER A 68 2.86 10.37 7.11
N ILE A 69 2.10 11.47 7.04
CA ILE A 69 2.35 12.57 6.09
C ILE A 69 3.71 13.25 6.35
N LEU A 70 4.20 13.23 7.60
CA LEU A 70 5.50 13.78 7.96
C LEU A 70 6.66 12.98 7.32
N ALA A 71 6.45 11.69 7.07
CA ALA A 71 7.43 10.84 6.41
C ALA A 71 7.43 10.98 4.87
N ASN A 72 6.47 11.72 4.29
CA ASN A 72 6.42 11.94 2.84
C ASN A 72 7.34 13.08 2.43
N THR A 73 8.61 12.77 2.16
CA THR A 73 9.63 13.75 1.76
C THR A 73 9.29 14.48 0.47
N THR A 74 8.64 13.79 -0.48
CA THR A 74 8.26 14.35 -1.78
C THR A 74 7.23 15.46 -1.62
N PHE A 75 6.23 15.26 -0.75
CA PHE A 75 5.24 16.27 -0.42
C PHE A 75 5.88 17.56 0.11
N TRP A 76 6.76 17.45 1.10
CA TRP A 76 7.43 18.61 1.70
C TRP A 76 8.39 19.30 0.73
N ALA A 77 9.09 18.56 -0.13
CA ALA A 77 9.94 19.14 -1.16
C ALA A 77 9.14 19.99 -2.16
N VAL A 78 7.99 19.46 -2.63
CA VAL A 78 7.10 20.21 -3.54
C VAL A 78 6.52 21.44 -2.85
N LEU A 79 6.06 21.31 -1.59
CA LEU A 79 5.54 22.43 -0.82
C LEU A 79 6.58 23.54 -0.62
N LEU A 80 7.84 23.17 -0.31
CA LEU A 80 8.95 24.12 -0.18
C LEU A 80 9.18 24.91 -1.47
N GLY A 81 9.23 24.21 -2.61
CA GLY A 81 9.42 24.82 -3.92
C GLY A 81 8.31 25.80 -4.30
N ILE A 82 7.06 25.48 -3.96
CA ILE A 82 5.89 26.32 -4.27
C ILE A 82 5.81 27.55 -3.34
N THR A 83 6.06 27.37 -2.04
CA THR A 83 5.83 28.42 -1.03
C THR A 83 6.92 29.47 -1.00
N SER A 84 8.18 29.07 -1.13
CA SER A 84 9.31 29.99 -0.93
C SER A 84 9.67 30.77 -2.20
N GLN A 85 9.38 30.25 -3.39
CA GLN A 85 9.66 30.86 -4.71
C GLN A 85 11.11 31.37 -4.91
N THR A 86 12.04 30.97 -4.05
CA THR A 86 13.47 31.28 -4.19
C THR A 86 14.17 30.20 -5.00
N ILE A 87 15.25 30.58 -5.69
CA ILE A 87 16.08 29.64 -6.46
C ILE A 87 16.68 28.58 -5.53
N GLN A 88 17.11 28.97 -4.32
CA GLN A 88 17.64 28.05 -3.31
C GLN A 88 16.59 27.01 -2.88
N ALA A 89 15.34 27.43 -2.64
CA ALA A 89 14.26 26.51 -2.31
C ALA A 89 14.00 25.52 -3.46
N LEU A 90 14.00 25.98 -4.70
CA LEU A 90 13.84 25.11 -5.86
C LEU A 90 15.00 24.09 -5.98
N ILE A 91 16.25 24.53 -5.82
CA ILE A 91 17.42 23.64 -5.84
C ILE A 91 17.32 22.58 -4.74
N THR A 92 16.98 22.99 -3.52
CA THR A 92 16.83 22.04 -2.39
C THR A 92 15.69 21.04 -2.63
N ALA A 93 14.55 21.49 -3.17
CA ALA A 93 13.44 20.61 -3.53
C ALA A 93 13.83 19.57 -4.59
N ILE A 94 14.51 20.01 -5.66
CA ILE A 94 15.01 19.13 -6.72
C ILE A 94 16.03 18.13 -6.15
N ALA A 95 16.93 18.57 -5.29
CA ALA A 95 17.92 17.70 -4.64
C ALA A 95 17.25 16.61 -3.78
N ILE A 96 16.24 16.96 -2.97
CA ILE A 96 15.49 16.01 -2.15
C ILE A 96 14.77 14.97 -3.03
N ILE A 97 14.07 15.42 -4.09
CA ILE A 97 13.35 14.51 -5.00
C ILE A 97 14.33 13.57 -5.71
N THR A 98 15.48 14.09 -6.14
CA THR A 98 16.52 13.29 -6.80
C THR A 98 17.08 12.22 -5.85
N LEU A 99 17.42 12.59 -4.62
CA LEU A 99 17.86 11.65 -3.59
C LEU A 99 16.80 10.60 -3.28
N ARG A 100 15.53 11.01 -3.19
CA ARG A 100 14.40 10.11 -2.95
C ARG A 100 14.25 9.05 -4.03
N ILE A 101 14.37 9.44 -5.30
CA ILE A 101 14.36 8.52 -6.44
C ILE A 101 15.53 7.53 -6.35
N PHE A 102 16.74 8.02 -6.02
CA PHE A 102 17.92 7.18 -5.88
C PHE A 102 17.77 6.12 -4.79
N VAL A 103 17.30 6.51 -3.60
CA VAL A 103 17.06 5.60 -2.47
C VAL A 103 15.96 4.58 -2.82
N ALA A 104 14.86 5.03 -3.44
CA ALA A 104 13.77 4.13 -3.84
C ALA A 104 14.28 3.04 -4.80
N ARG A 105 15.17 3.41 -5.73
CA ARG A 105 15.80 2.47 -6.65
C ARG A 105 16.75 1.53 -5.94
N ASP A 106 17.67 2.03 -5.11
CA ASP A 106 18.61 1.19 -4.37
C ASP A 106 17.86 0.14 -3.55
N LEU A 107 16.84 0.56 -2.80
CA LEU A 107 15.99 -0.34 -2.03
C LEU A 107 15.32 -1.38 -2.92
N ALA A 108 14.70 -0.96 -4.03
CA ALA A 108 14.02 -1.89 -4.93
C ALA A 108 15.00 -2.89 -5.58
N THR A 109 16.20 -2.46 -5.95
CA THR A 109 17.23 -3.39 -6.48
C THR A 109 17.73 -4.36 -5.42
N LYS A 110 17.89 -3.93 -4.15
CA LYS A 110 18.24 -4.81 -3.04
C LYS A 110 17.14 -5.84 -2.78
N LEU A 111 15.89 -5.41 -2.70
CA LEU A 111 14.73 -6.29 -2.52
C LEU A 111 14.65 -7.36 -3.63
N LEU A 112 14.83 -6.97 -4.89
CA LEU A 112 14.83 -7.92 -6.01
C LEU A 112 16.00 -8.91 -5.99
N ARG A 113 17.16 -8.56 -5.40
CA ARG A 113 18.27 -9.50 -5.21
C ARG A 113 17.98 -10.54 -4.13
N TYR A 114 17.19 -10.20 -3.12
CA TYR A 114 16.84 -11.11 -2.03
C TYR A 114 15.74 -12.10 -2.39
N ILE A 115 14.97 -11.87 -3.46
CA ILE A 115 13.97 -12.82 -3.96
C ILE A 115 14.68 -13.75 -4.95
N PRO A 116 15.06 -14.98 -4.59
CA PRO A 116 15.82 -15.82 -5.49
C PRO A 116 14.86 -16.30 -6.58
N SER A 117 15.25 -16.11 -7.84
CA SER A 117 14.52 -16.61 -9.01
C SER A 117 14.39 -18.14 -9.07
N ALA A 118 15.04 -18.85 -8.14
CA ALA A 118 15.18 -20.30 -8.08
C ALA A 118 14.28 -20.99 -7.03
N ILE A 119 13.42 -20.27 -6.30
CA ILE A 119 12.47 -20.89 -5.34
C ILE A 119 11.09 -21.13 -5.98
N TYR A 120 11.07 -21.57 -7.23
CA TYR A 120 9.89 -22.23 -7.80
C TYR A 120 10.33 -23.64 -8.17
N PRO A 121 10.01 -24.67 -7.37
CA PRO A 121 10.28 -26.04 -7.79
C PRO A 121 9.46 -26.33 -9.05
N ASP A 122 10.04 -27.08 -9.99
CA ASP A 122 9.49 -27.40 -11.32
C ASP A 122 8.08 -28.04 -11.30
N HIS A 123 7.56 -28.39 -10.12
CA HIS A 123 6.25 -28.99 -9.88
C HIS A 123 5.09 -27.99 -9.75
N TYR A 124 5.33 -26.67 -9.76
CA TYR A 124 4.25 -25.69 -9.80
C TYR A 124 3.72 -25.55 -11.23
N CYS A 125 2.52 -26.09 -11.46
CA CYS A 125 1.78 -25.87 -12.70
C CYS A 125 1.55 -24.38 -12.92
N LYS A 126 2.21 -23.79 -13.93
CA LYS A 126 1.73 -22.52 -14.51
C LYS A 126 0.32 -22.80 -15.03
N PRO A 127 -0.74 -22.15 -14.53
CA PRO A 127 -2.08 -22.37 -15.06
C PRO A 127 -2.10 -21.90 -16.50
N THR A 128 -2.11 -22.90 -17.38
CA THR A 128 -2.19 -22.78 -18.82
C THR A 128 -3.52 -22.11 -19.16
N GLY A 129 -3.48 -20.94 -19.80
CA GLY A 129 -4.67 -20.30 -20.38
C GLY A 129 -5.37 -19.21 -19.56
N SER A 130 -4.80 -18.75 -18.43
CA SER A 130 -5.34 -17.54 -17.77
C SER A 130 -4.61 -16.28 -18.25
N ASN A 131 -5.35 -15.22 -18.58
CA ASN A 131 -4.80 -13.87 -18.78
C ASN A 131 -4.32 -13.23 -17.47
N ALA A 132 -4.31 -13.99 -16.36
CA ALA A 132 -3.83 -13.52 -15.07
C ALA A 132 -2.32 -13.37 -15.14
N THR A 133 -1.86 -12.15 -14.94
CA THR A 133 -0.44 -11.86 -14.85
C THR A 133 -0.01 -12.32 -13.46
N PHE A 134 0.70 -13.44 -13.39
CA PHE A 134 1.52 -13.75 -12.21
C PHE A 134 2.34 -12.51 -11.87
N ILE A 135 2.63 -12.25 -10.58
CA ILE A 135 3.69 -11.31 -10.22
C ILE A 135 5.00 -11.93 -10.73
N ASN A 136 5.23 -11.75 -12.02
CA ASN A 136 6.43 -12.20 -12.65
C ASN A 136 7.50 -11.26 -12.13
N LEU A 137 8.49 -11.82 -11.44
CA LEU A 137 9.62 -11.06 -10.94
C LEU A 137 10.29 -10.29 -12.09
N ASP A 138 10.21 -10.80 -13.31
CA ASP A 138 10.69 -10.15 -14.53
C ASP A 138 9.85 -8.92 -14.91
N LEU A 139 8.53 -8.95 -14.68
CA LEU A 139 7.68 -7.77 -14.87
C LEU A 139 8.02 -6.70 -13.83
N VAL A 140 8.11 -7.05 -12.55
CA VAL A 140 8.54 -6.13 -11.48
C VAL A 140 9.92 -5.54 -11.79
N ARG A 141 10.83 -6.35 -12.34
CA ARG A 141 12.16 -5.92 -12.77
C ARG A 141 12.12 -4.98 -13.98
N SER A 142 11.24 -5.23 -14.95
CA SER A 142 11.06 -4.36 -16.12
C SER A 142 10.40 -3.02 -15.78
N GLU A 143 9.48 -3.01 -14.82
CA GLU A 143 8.83 -1.79 -14.32
C GLU A 143 9.79 -0.91 -13.50
N LEU A 144 10.92 -1.47 -13.08
CA LEU A 144 12.02 -0.77 -12.41
C LEU A 144 13.02 -0.14 -13.38
N SER A 145 12.72 -0.11 -14.67
CA SER A 145 13.53 0.53 -15.70
C SER A 145 13.72 2.02 -15.44
N TRP A 146 14.86 2.58 -15.83
CA TRP A 146 15.18 4.00 -15.70
C TRP A 146 14.12 4.92 -16.30
N LYS A 147 13.30 4.45 -17.25
CA LYS A 147 12.21 5.22 -17.85
C LYS A 147 11.08 5.54 -16.86
N ASN A 148 10.90 4.73 -15.81
CA ASN A 148 9.80 4.84 -14.86
C ASN A 148 10.12 5.65 -13.59
N TRP A 149 11.32 6.24 -13.50
CA TRP A 149 11.75 7.05 -12.35
C TRP A 149 10.81 8.22 -12.00
N PHE A 150 10.20 8.88 -12.98
CA PHE A 150 9.20 9.94 -12.76
C PHE A 150 7.91 9.43 -12.09
N LEU A 151 7.64 8.12 -12.12
CA LEU A 151 6.48 7.55 -11.43
C LEU A 151 6.66 7.56 -9.92
N VAL A 152 7.89 7.64 -9.39
CA VAL A 152 8.14 7.69 -7.94
C VAL A 152 7.53 8.93 -7.30
N PRO A 153 7.88 10.17 -7.72
CA PRO A 153 7.26 11.36 -7.14
C PRO A 153 5.76 11.44 -7.43
N LEU A 154 5.31 11.00 -8.62
CA LEU A 154 3.88 10.94 -8.94
C LEU A 154 3.11 10.01 -7.99
N ARG A 155 3.64 8.81 -7.73
CA ARG A 155 3.07 7.84 -6.79
C ARG A 155 3.05 8.41 -5.37
N ASP A 156 4.13 9.05 -4.93
CA ASP A 156 4.20 9.67 -3.60
C ASP A 156 3.13 10.76 -3.44
N LEU A 157 2.87 11.57 -4.48
CA LEU A 157 1.79 12.57 -4.46
C LEU A 157 0.39 11.93 -4.53
N LEU A 158 0.19 10.87 -5.32
CA LEU A 158 -1.06 10.10 -5.32
C LEU A 158 -1.35 9.48 -3.94
N ALA A 159 -0.31 9.03 -3.24
CA ALA A 159 -0.44 8.54 -1.87
C ALA A 159 -0.91 9.66 -0.91
N VAL A 160 -0.46 10.90 -1.09
CA VAL A 160 -1.01 12.06 -0.36
C VAL A 160 -2.47 12.29 -0.70
N SER A 161 -2.86 12.20 -1.97
CA SER A 161 -4.26 12.34 -2.37
C SER A 161 -5.14 11.25 -1.75
N ILE A 162 -4.68 10.00 -1.71
CA ILE A 162 -5.36 8.90 -1.00
C ILE A 162 -5.43 9.22 0.50
N TRP A 163 -4.34 9.71 1.08
CA TRP A 163 -4.29 10.11 2.49
C TRP A 163 -5.34 11.18 2.80
N VAL A 164 -5.40 12.28 2.05
CA VAL A 164 -6.42 13.35 2.22
C VAL A 164 -7.83 12.80 2.06
N THR A 165 -8.10 12.05 0.97
CA THR A 165 -9.44 11.51 0.70
C THR A 165 -9.89 10.45 1.70
N SER A 166 -8.94 9.81 2.41
CA SER A 166 -9.26 8.92 3.50
C SER A 166 -9.95 9.65 4.66
N PHE A 167 -9.66 10.94 4.90
CA PHE A 167 -10.29 11.74 5.96
C PHE A 167 -11.68 12.25 5.59
N LEU A 168 -11.96 12.44 4.30
CA LEU A 168 -13.24 12.96 3.79
C LEU A 168 -14.43 11.99 3.96
N GLY A 169 -14.21 10.78 4.45
CA GLY A 169 -15.28 9.83 4.74
C GLY A 169 -14.80 8.54 5.36
N ASN A 170 -15.74 7.70 5.79
CA ASN A 170 -15.46 6.40 6.40
C ASN A 170 -16.26 5.25 5.77
N THR A 171 -16.83 5.46 4.58
CA THR A 171 -17.55 4.40 3.86
C THR A 171 -16.61 3.60 2.96
N VAL A 172 -16.73 2.28 2.93
CA VAL A 172 -15.96 1.40 2.04
C VAL A 172 -16.90 0.46 1.30
N ILE A 173 -16.49 0.02 0.11
CA ILE A 173 -17.16 -1.03 -0.63
C ILE A 173 -16.34 -2.30 -0.44
N TRP A 174 -16.98 -3.36 0.05
CA TRP A 174 -16.34 -4.64 0.29
C TRP A 174 -17.32 -5.77 -0.01
N ALA A 175 -16.86 -6.82 -0.70
CA ALA A 175 -17.71 -7.92 -1.16
C ALA A 175 -19.01 -7.48 -1.87
N GLY A 176 -18.96 -6.38 -2.63
CA GLY A 176 -20.11 -5.79 -3.33
C GLY A 176 -21.08 -4.98 -2.45
N GLN A 177 -20.88 -4.94 -1.13
CA GLN A 177 -21.72 -4.20 -0.19
C GLN A 177 -21.03 -2.92 0.32
N LYS A 178 -21.83 -1.92 0.70
CA LYS A 178 -21.33 -0.68 1.31
C LYS A 178 -21.34 -0.80 2.82
N PHE A 179 -20.20 -0.50 3.44
CA PHE A 179 -20.04 -0.50 4.88
C PHE A 179 -19.54 0.86 5.37
N LYS A 180 -20.03 1.28 6.54
CA LYS A 180 -19.44 2.38 7.30
C LYS A 180 -18.42 1.79 8.27
N VAL A 181 -17.17 2.25 8.17
CA VAL A 181 -16.09 1.85 9.06
C VAL A 181 -16.22 2.64 10.36
N GLY A 182 -16.54 1.92 11.43
CA GLY A 182 -16.61 2.42 12.80
C GLY A 182 -15.23 2.56 13.45
N PRO A 183 -15.19 3.01 14.71
CA PRO A 183 -13.98 2.99 15.52
C PRO A 183 -13.42 1.56 15.59
N LYS A 184 -12.09 1.43 15.69
CA LYS A 184 -11.41 0.11 15.74
C LYS A 184 -11.62 -0.75 14.49
N GLY A 185 -12.07 -0.16 13.37
CA GLY A 185 -12.24 -0.89 12.11
C GLY A 185 -13.45 -1.81 12.03
N VAL A 186 -14.43 -1.66 12.93
CA VAL A 186 -15.69 -2.44 12.89
C VAL A 186 -16.52 -2.05 11.66
N LEU A 187 -17.08 -3.05 10.97
CA LEU A 187 -17.93 -2.84 9.80
C LEU A 187 -19.41 -2.73 10.17
N HIS A 188 -20.05 -1.62 9.80
CA HIS A 188 -21.50 -1.46 9.90
C HIS A 188 -22.12 -1.43 8.50
N PRO A 189 -23.02 -2.38 8.15
CA PRO A 189 -23.64 -2.40 6.83
C PRO A 189 -24.52 -1.16 6.64
N ILE A 190 -24.39 -0.51 5.48
CA ILE A 190 -25.31 0.57 5.10
C ILE A 190 -26.42 -0.10 4.29
N GLN A 191 -27.62 -0.20 4.86
CA GLN A 191 -28.79 -0.68 4.11
C GLN A 191 -29.04 0.26 2.92
N THR A 192 -28.72 -0.19 1.71
CA THR A 192 -29.23 0.42 0.49
C THR A 192 -30.72 0.11 0.45
N ARG A 193 -31.56 1.09 0.79
CA ARG A 193 -33.00 1.03 0.56
C ARG A 193 -33.19 0.87 -0.96
N SER A 194 -33.68 -0.29 -1.38
CA SER A 194 -34.03 -0.61 -2.77
C SER A 194 -35.22 0.20 -3.24
#